data_AF-A0A1E4T8S3-F1
#
_entry.id   AF-A0A1E4T8S3-F1
#
_cell.length_a   1.000
_cell.length_b   1.000
_cell.length_c   1.000
_cell.angle_alpha   90.00
_cell.angle_beta   90.00
_cell.angle_gamma   90.00
#
_symmetry.space_group_name_H-M   'P 1'
#
loop_
_entity.id
_entity.type
_entity.pdbx_description
1 polymer ?
#
loop_
_entity_poly.entity_id
_entity_poly.type
_entity_poly.pdbx_seq_one_letter_code
_entity_poly.pdbx_strand_id
1 'polypeptide(L)'
;LATVRTLVELSADVTTDQPVSAVSGTCISPIFRQLSINMDDFSKPKMDPSPKLGIWDTVRNLMYGHCTLNWKHPESELRVTIKNSTDPYEVFGKAAGYTLVFKNNVKFSINDPNASDLLVVDAKEVVFGTLNLVSTRLPVWCSKKLAFLPIRKEAFVSNSLYGYYLDKEFFEFDDWKVIDSVAAHQFKKINIRLIGDIQFKLGFLLERKLTDGSKTSDFKPNYEVELKHPNFIDNNDTYDAYAGFRSSIIHMAISLHARGSDSNSIYLTPKSMEHFLFWFKQFGSGVSLPIRDGQLFNSAKDSVKFSKHLQTMKMQFSVSPLYLFHGYRLDLNNPNDNGIVGLKGRISSFTVDLHQRKEHMIKKNHVLDREVELMKMKFNLGEVQVEDIDLRAVESKFDLNSDLDPVFNVFDDDQEWFDLDDFDEIDLPSVDGCYSESKMLPLLYSPKFSYRIHNSSKSDLDNEGSHDCIISKETFHMDSIFTNLFSIDRMLLKWNCEARNLIFRYIRELEFRRTYTVYSQFSALQGIENKSSNKNGHSRTPSVQQSSNSPIFEKRQKLTVETFETDIREIDSKFKDLVACNDYLVQFVDPQIQLIVSDGSESMILMKTPEISLNVLSI
;
A
#
# COMPACT_ATOMS: atom_id res chain seq x y z
N LEU A 1 -43.97 5.93 -13.99
CA LEU A 1 -43.14 5.72 -12.77
C LEU A 1 -42.16 6.88 -12.64
N ALA A 2 -42.08 7.54 -11.49
CA ALA A 2 -41.13 8.62 -11.19
C ALA A 2 -39.81 8.04 -10.63
N THR A 3 -38.67 8.72 -10.83
CA THR A 3 -37.38 8.26 -10.27
C THR A 3 -37.42 8.54 -8.78
N VAL A 4 -37.22 7.53 -7.94
CA VAL A 4 -37.10 7.74 -6.49
C VAL A 4 -35.76 8.43 -6.24
N ARG A 5 -35.83 9.64 -5.66
CA ARG A 5 -34.66 10.38 -5.17
C ARG A 5 -34.70 10.32 -3.66
N THR A 6 -33.56 10.06 -3.05
CA THR A 6 -33.41 9.96 -1.61
C THR A 6 -32.71 11.21 -1.10
N LEU A 7 -33.37 11.93 -0.21
CA LEU A 7 -32.77 13.01 0.58
C LEU A 7 -32.57 12.46 1.99
N VAL A 8 -31.33 12.40 2.45
CA VAL A 8 -30.98 11.83 3.76
C VAL A 8 -30.03 12.76 4.48
N GLU A 9 -30.49 13.27 5.62
CA GLU A 9 -29.62 13.81 6.66
C GLU A 9 -29.67 12.81 7.81
N LEU A 10 -28.60 12.03 7.95
CA LEU A 10 -28.51 11.00 8.98
C LEU A 10 -27.40 11.34 9.95
N SER A 11 -27.75 11.47 11.21
CA SER A 11 -26.79 11.44 12.32
C SER A 11 -27.18 10.29 13.23
N ALA A 12 -26.30 9.31 13.39
CA ALA A 12 -26.58 8.14 14.21
C ALA A 12 -25.38 7.78 15.10
N ASP A 13 -25.69 7.33 16.30
CA ASP A 13 -24.70 6.83 17.24
C ASP A 13 -24.67 5.32 17.22
N VAL A 14 -23.47 4.76 17.09
CA VAL A 14 -23.18 3.35 17.12
C VAL A 14 -22.73 2.98 18.54
N THR A 15 -23.56 2.22 19.25
CA THR A 15 -23.36 1.88 20.67
C THR A 15 -23.00 0.40 20.89
N THR A 16 -22.54 -0.30 19.86
CA THR A 16 -22.14 -1.71 19.96
C THR A 16 -20.80 -1.86 20.68
N ASP A 17 -20.71 -2.86 21.54
CA ASP A 17 -19.48 -3.37 22.16
C ASP A 17 -18.66 -4.23 21.17
N GLN A 18 -19.31 -4.75 20.13
CA GLN A 18 -18.67 -5.52 19.07
C GLN A 18 -18.11 -4.61 17.96
N PRO A 19 -17.01 -5.03 17.30
CA PRO A 19 -16.44 -4.31 16.16
C PRO A 19 -17.39 -4.29 14.96
N VAL A 20 -17.50 -3.13 14.31
CA VAL A 20 -18.23 -2.97 13.06
C VAL A 20 -17.26 -3.20 11.91
N SER A 21 -17.41 -4.32 11.20
CA SER A 21 -16.50 -4.69 10.10
C SER A 21 -17.15 -4.55 8.72
N ALA A 22 -16.49 -3.83 7.83
CA ALA A 22 -16.74 -3.85 6.39
C ALA A 22 -15.65 -4.68 5.70
N VAL A 23 -16.05 -5.73 4.97
CA VAL A 23 -15.11 -6.59 4.24
C VAL A 23 -15.29 -6.40 2.74
N SER A 24 -14.19 -6.17 2.04
CA SER A 24 -14.10 -6.09 0.59
C SER A 24 -12.99 -7.02 0.08
N GLY A 25 -12.96 -7.25 -1.24
CA GLY A 25 -11.98 -8.12 -1.88
C GLY A 25 -12.49 -8.68 -3.20
N THR A 26 -11.61 -9.32 -3.96
CA THR A 26 -11.96 -9.96 -5.25
C THR A 26 -12.97 -11.10 -5.05
N CYS A 27 -12.92 -11.82 -3.93
CA CYS A 27 -13.93 -12.81 -3.57
C CYS A 27 -15.36 -12.24 -3.38
N ILE A 28 -15.49 -10.95 -3.02
CA ILE A 28 -16.79 -10.30 -2.77
C ILE A 28 -17.28 -9.51 -3.99
N SER A 29 -16.42 -9.26 -4.99
CA SER A 29 -16.83 -8.57 -6.23
C SER A 29 -18.07 -9.18 -6.91
N PRO A 30 -18.30 -10.52 -6.88
CA PRO A 30 -19.57 -11.14 -7.24
C PRO A 30 -20.81 -10.56 -6.60
N ILE A 31 -20.74 -10.37 -5.30
CA ILE A 31 -21.86 -9.89 -4.50
C ILE A 31 -22.13 -8.43 -4.83
N PHE A 32 -21.08 -7.59 -4.89
CA PHE A 32 -21.25 -6.17 -5.28
C PHE A 32 -21.83 -6.00 -6.67
N ARG A 33 -21.42 -6.84 -7.64
CA ARG A 33 -21.99 -6.80 -8.99
C ARG A 33 -23.48 -7.17 -8.98
N GLN A 34 -23.86 -8.21 -8.24
CA GLN A 34 -25.25 -8.60 -8.12
C GLN A 34 -26.09 -7.54 -7.40
N LEU A 35 -25.56 -6.95 -6.32
CA LEU A 35 -26.18 -5.82 -5.63
C LEU A 35 -26.38 -4.64 -6.59
N SER A 36 -25.40 -4.32 -7.44
CA SER A 36 -25.55 -3.26 -8.44
C SER A 36 -26.63 -3.57 -9.48
N ILE A 37 -26.75 -4.83 -9.92
CA ILE A 37 -27.84 -5.24 -10.83
C ILE A 37 -29.21 -5.09 -10.15
N ASN A 38 -29.32 -5.51 -8.89
CA ASN A 38 -30.57 -5.37 -8.13
C ASN A 38 -30.89 -3.89 -7.83
N MET A 39 -29.87 -3.05 -7.57
CA MET A 39 -30.03 -1.61 -7.39
C MET A 39 -30.50 -0.91 -8.67
N ASP A 40 -30.06 -1.37 -9.84
CA ASP A 40 -30.55 -0.89 -11.13
C ASP A 40 -32.07 -1.15 -11.29
N ASP A 41 -32.64 -2.18 -10.65
CA ASP A 41 -34.08 -2.47 -10.68
C ASP A 41 -34.90 -1.52 -9.79
N PHE A 42 -34.29 -0.87 -8.80
CA PHE A 42 -34.93 0.24 -8.05
C PHE A 42 -35.00 1.54 -8.88
N SER A 43 -34.22 1.64 -9.95
CA SER A 43 -34.29 2.74 -10.91
C SER A 43 -35.36 2.48 -11.97
N LYS A 44 -35.83 3.52 -12.68
CA LYS A 44 -36.79 3.31 -13.77
C LYS A 44 -36.19 2.33 -14.79
N PRO A 45 -36.95 1.37 -15.34
CA PRO A 45 -36.49 0.57 -16.46
C PRO A 45 -36.03 1.52 -17.56
N LYS A 46 -34.80 1.30 -18.06
CA LYS A 46 -34.12 2.17 -19.03
C LYS A 46 -34.87 2.11 -20.36
N MET A 47 -35.94 2.87 -20.47
CA MET A 47 -36.61 3.17 -21.74
C MET A 47 -35.86 4.24 -22.49
N ASP A 48 -35.21 5.17 -21.77
CA ASP A 48 -34.38 6.23 -22.36
C ASP A 48 -33.10 5.62 -22.99
N PRO A 49 -32.74 6.03 -24.23
CA PRO A 49 -31.63 5.46 -24.99
C PRO A 49 -30.24 6.01 -24.58
N SER A 50 -30.17 6.97 -23.66
CA SER A 50 -28.91 7.61 -23.25
C SER A 50 -27.89 6.61 -22.70
N PRO A 51 -26.57 6.87 -22.88
CA PRO A 51 -25.53 6.02 -22.31
C PRO A 51 -25.65 5.90 -20.77
N LYS A 52 -25.26 4.73 -20.24
CA LYS A 52 -25.34 4.47 -18.79
C LYS A 52 -24.44 5.42 -18.00
N LEU A 53 -24.91 5.79 -16.81
CA LEU A 53 -24.10 6.45 -15.79
C LEU A 53 -23.16 5.46 -15.11
N GLY A 54 -21.99 5.95 -14.67
CA GLY A 54 -21.15 5.26 -13.70
C GLY A 54 -21.80 5.28 -12.31
N ILE A 55 -21.37 4.38 -11.42
CA ILE A 55 -21.95 4.27 -10.07
C ILE A 55 -21.86 5.59 -9.28
N TRP A 56 -20.79 6.35 -9.46
CA TRP A 56 -20.59 7.66 -8.82
C TRP A 56 -21.63 8.70 -9.28
N ASP A 57 -21.87 8.81 -10.59
CA ASP A 57 -22.88 9.73 -11.14
C ASP A 57 -24.30 9.25 -10.79
N THR A 58 -24.53 7.93 -10.73
CA THR A 58 -25.80 7.37 -10.28
C THR A 58 -26.09 7.73 -8.83
N VAL A 59 -25.11 7.57 -7.93
CA VAL A 59 -25.23 8.00 -6.54
C VAL A 59 -25.48 9.51 -6.47
N ARG A 60 -24.73 10.32 -7.23
CA ARG A 60 -24.94 11.79 -7.33
C ARG A 60 -26.32 12.18 -7.88
N ASN A 61 -26.94 11.32 -8.70
CA ASN A 61 -28.27 11.54 -9.29
C ASN A 61 -29.43 11.07 -8.38
N LEU A 62 -29.16 10.13 -7.47
CA LEU A 62 -30.20 9.49 -6.66
C LEU A 62 -30.15 9.87 -5.18
N MET A 63 -28.97 10.09 -4.62
CA MET A 63 -28.76 10.32 -3.20
C MET A 63 -28.27 11.73 -2.95
N TYR A 64 -28.99 12.44 -2.07
CA TYR A 64 -28.70 13.80 -1.65
C TYR A 64 -28.63 13.85 -0.12
N GLY A 65 -27.70 14.62 0.40
CA GLY A 65 -27.54 14.87 1.83
C GLY A 65 -26.24 14.31 2.39
N HIS A 66 -26.18 14.22 3.71
CA HIS A 66 -24.97 13.87 4.45
C HIS A 66 -25.28 12.82 5.52
N CYS A 67 -24.27 12.01 5.84
CA CYS A 67 -24.39 10.96 6.84
C CYS A 67 -23.22 11.05 7.82
N THR A 68 -23.52 11.06 9.10
CA THR A 68 -22.52 11.05 10.18
C THR A 68 -22.84 9.91 11.14
N LEU A 69 -21.86 9.03 11.35
CA LEU A 69 -21.92 7.91 12.28
C LEU A 69 -20.87 8.11 13.38
N ASN A 70 -21.28 8.05 14.64
CA ASN A 70 -20.37 8.22 15.78
C ASN A 70 -20.29 6.93 16.61
N TRP A 71 -19.11 6.35 16.75
CA TRP A 71 -18.87 5.22 17.65
C TRP A 71 -18.60 5.77 19.05
N LYS A 72 -19.60 5.63 19.93
CA LYS A 72 -19.54 6.17 21.31
C LYS A 72 -18.95 5.21 22.33
N HIS A 73 -19.01 3.91 22.07
CA HIS A 73 -18.53 2.91 23.00
C HIS A 73 -17.00 2.77 22.89
N PRO A 74 -16.23 2.79 24.00
CA PRO A 74 -14.75 2.80 23.97
C PRO A 74 -14.14 1.60 23.23
N GLU A 75 -14.73 0.42 23.42
CA GLU A 75 -14.27 -0.83 22.77
C GLU A 75 -14.79 -0.99 21.33
N SER A 76 -15.62 -0.06 20.86
CA SER A 76 -16.18 -0.13 19.52
C SER A 76 -15.16 0.31 18.49
N GLU A 77 -14.97 -0.52 17.47
CA GLU A 77 -14.01 -0.28 16.41
C GLU A 77 -14.70 -0.28 15.06
N LEU A 78 -14.23 0.57 14.14
CA LEU A 78 -14.58 0.49 12.73
C LEU A 78 -13.45 -0.21 11.99
N ARG A 79 -13.73 -1.38 11.41
CA ARG A 79 -12.75 -2.20 10.68
C ARG A 79 -13.09 -2.24 9.20
N VAL A 80 -12.11 -1.94 8.36
CA VAL A 80 -12.20 -2.09 6.90
C VAL A 80 -11.16 -3.11 6.46
N THR A 81 -11.63 -4.31 6.11
CA THR A 81 -10.77 -5.43 5.68
C THR A 81 -10.83 -5.57 4.17
N ILE A 82 -9.67 -5.64 3.52
CA ILE A 82 -9.53 -5.97 2.11
C ILE A 82 -8.84 -7.33 2.00
N LYS A 83 -9.64 -8.38 1.73
CA LYS A 83 -9.16 -9.75 1.55
C LYS A 83 -8.32 -9.90 0.29
N ASN A 84 -7.42 -10.87 0.34
CA ASN A 84 -6.45 -11.15 -0.72
C ASN A 84 -6.60 -12.56 -1.29
N SER A 85 -7.84 -12.98 -1.52
CA SER A 85 -8.16 -14.24 -2.19
C SER A 85 -9.44 -14.09 -3.01
N THR A 86 -9.53 -14.88 -4.07
CA THR A 86 -10.75 -15.08 -4.85
C THR A 86 -11.72 -16.04 -4.17
N ASP A 87 -11.24 -16.85 -3.21
CA ASP A 87 -12.07 -17.73 -2.39
C ASP A 87 -12.54 -16.97 -1.13
N PRO A 88 -13.87 -16.81 -0.92
CA PRO A 88 -14.40 -16.17 0.28
C PRO A 88 -14.11 -16.95 1.58
N TYR A 89 -13.87 -18.25 1.52
CA TYR A 89 -13.68 -19.12 2.69
C TYR A 89 -12.22 -19.25 3.12
N GLU A 90 -11.27 -18.86 2.26
CA GLU A 90 -9.86 -18.82 2.60
C GLU A 90 -9.57 -17.55 3.41
N VAL A 91 -9.18 -17.71 4.68
CA VAL A 91 -8.98 -16.59 5.62
C VAL A 91 -7.60 -16.58 6.28
N PHE A 92 -6.78 -17.59 6.02
CA PHE A 92 -5.46 -17.75 6.63
C PHE A 92 -4.33 -17.34 5.67
N GLY A 93 -3.13 -17.20 6.23
CA GLY A 93 -1.92 -16.83 5.51
C GLY A 93 -2.13 -15.63 4.57
N LYS A 94 -1.76 -15.82 3.30
CA LYS A 94 -1.81 -14.74 2.32
C LYS A 94 -3.23 -14.21 2.04
N ALA A 95 -4.26 -15.03 2.21
CA ALA A 95 -5.65 -14.71 1.89
C ALA A 95 -6.34 -13.75 2.87
N ALA A 96 -5.86 -13.69 4.12
CA ALA A 96 -6.38 -12.80 5.16
C ALA A 96 -6.44 -11.34 4.72
N GLY A 97 -5.46 -10.93 3.88
CA GLY A 97 -5.33 -9.57 3.40
C GLY A 97 -4.93 -8.60 4.51
N TYR A 98 -5.39 -7.36 4.39
CA TYR A 98 -5.06 -6.27 5.30
C TYR A 98 -6.33 -5.62 5.85
N THR A 99 -6.27 -5.20 7.10
CA THR A 99 -7.36 -4.50 7.77
C THR A 99 -6.87 -3.16 8.27
N LEU A 100 -7.64 -2.12 7.95
CA LEU A 100 -7.53 -0.79 8.54
C LEU A 100 -8.56 -0.70 9.67
N VAL A 101 -8.11 -0.40 10.88
CA VAL A 101 -8.96 -0.31 12.07
C VAL A 101 -8.88 1.10 12.63
N PHE A 102 -10.03 1.74 12.78
CA PHE A 102 -10.17 3.00 13.51
C PHE A 102 -10.73 2.69 14.89
N LYS A 103 -10.07 3.21 15.93
CA LYS A 103 -10.47 3.03 17.33
C LYS A 103 -10.64 4.37 18.02
N ASN A 104 -11.34 4.34 19.16
CA ASN A 104 -11.44 5.43 20.12
C ASN A 104 -12.08 6.71 19.54
N ASN A 105 -13.36 6.93 19.83
CA ASN A 105 -14.14 8.09 19.40
C ASN A 105 -14.17 8.26 17.86
N VAL A 106 -14.50 7.18 17.15
CA VAL A 106 -14.57 7.20 15.69
C VAL A 106 -15.77 8.01 15.23
N LYS A 107 -15.52 9.05 14.42
CA LYS A 107 -16.55 9.81 13.71
C LYS A 107 -16.37 9.57 12.22
N PHE A 108 -17.32 8.90 11.59
CA PHE A 108 -17.34 8.66 10.16
C PHE A 108 -18.37 9.59 9.51
N SER A 109 -17.92 10.44 8.59
CA SER A 109 -18.76 11.42 7.91
C SER A 109 -18.68 11.23 6.40
N ILE A 110 -19.83 11.23 5.74
CA ILE A 110 -19.96 11.24 4.28
C ILE A 110 -20.67 12.53 3.87
N ASN A 111 -20.07 13.23 2.91
CA ASN A 111 -20.57 14.44 2.27
C ASN A 111 -20.94 15.53 3.31
N ASP A 112 -20.09 15.72 4.32
CA ASP A 112 -20.27 16.76 5.34
C ASP A 112 -20.25 18.14 4.66
N PRO A 113 -21.27 18.99 4.86
CA PRO A 113 -21.33 20.31 4.24
C PRO A 113 -20.17 21.24 4.63
N ASN A 114 -19.47 20.95 5.73
CA ASN A 114 -18.31 21.72 6.19
C ASN A 114 -16.97 21.16 5.70
N ALA A 115 -16.97 20.00 5.04
CA ALA A 115 -15.77 19.37 4.50
C ALA A 115 -15.78 19.42 2.97
N SER A 116 -14.62 19.67 2.38
CA SER A 116 -14.41 19.56 0.93
C SER A 116 -14.38 18.10 0.46
N ASP A 117 -14.04 17.18 1.34
CA ASP A 117 -13.82 15.77 1.04
C ASP A 117 -15.11 14.96 1.16
N LEU A 118 -15.28 13.96 0.29
CA LEU A 118 -16.49 13.14 0.27
C LEU A 118 -16.61 12.28 1.54
N LEU A 119 -15.52 11.75 2.05
CA LEU A 119 -15.51 10.89 3.23
C LEU A 119 -14.40 11.35 4.16
N VAL A 120 -14.75 11.55 5.43
CA VAL A 120 -13.83 11.93 6.50
C VAL A 120 -14.05 10.99 7.69
N VAL A 121 -12.96 10.41 8.20
CA VAL A 121 -12.97 9.60 9.41
C VAL A 121 -12.01 10.23 10.42
N ASP A 122 -12.57 10.71 11.52
CA ASP A 122 -11.81 11.17 12.67
C ASP A 122 -11.74 10.03 13.71
N ALA A 123 -10.57 9.79 14.29
CA ALA A 123 -10.34 8.75 15.30
C ALA A 123 -9.17 9.11 16.21
N LYS A 124 -8.99 8.39 17.32
CA LYS A 124 -7.83 8.57 18.22
C LYS A 124 -6.70 7.56 18.02
N GLU A 125 -7.00 6.44 17.38
CA GLU A 125 -6.01 5.42 17.02
C GLU A 125 -6.38 4.78 15.68
N VAL A 126 -5.36 4.52 14.86
CA VAL A 126 -5.46 3.77 13.61
C VAL A 126 -4.44 2.65 13.61
N VAL A 127 -4.93 1.44 13.36
CA VAL A 127 -4.08 0.24 13.22
C VAL A 127 -4.26 -0.32 11.82
N PHE A 128 -3.15 -0.55 11.12
CA PHE A 128 -3.12 -1.24 9.84
C PHE A 128 -2.28 -2.51 9.97
N GLY A 129 -2.85 -3.66 9.62
CA GLY A 129 -2.14 -4.93 9.72
C GLY A 129 -2.97 -6.14 9.29
N THR A 130 -2.41 -7.33 9.49
CA THR A 130 -3.06 -8.60 9.19
C THR A 130 -3.86 -9.06 10.41
N LEU A 131 -5.18 -9.01 10.29
CA LEU A 131 -6.09 -9.43 11.35
C LEU A 131 -6.07 -10.95 11.54
N ASN A 132 -6.11 -11.41 12.78
CA ASN A 132 -6.38 -12.78 13.13
C ASN A 132 -7.89 -13.01 13.16
N LEU A 133 -8.51 -13.40 12.03
CA LEU A 133 -9.98 -13.50 11.93
C LEU A 133 -10.61 -14.51 12.92
N VAL A 134 -9.86 -15.52 13.35
CA VAL A 134 -10.33 -16.49 14.36
C VAL A 134 -10.17 -15.98 15.80
N SER A 135 -9.57 -14.80 15.99
CA SER A 135 -9.46 -14.18 17.33
C SER A 135 -10.80 -13.70 17.87
N THR A 136 -11.76 -13.45 16.98
CA THR A 136 -13.10 -12.97 17.33
C THR A 136 -14.15 -14.02 17.05
N ARG A 137 -15.22 -14.01 17.84
CA ARG A 137 -16.39 -14.86 17.59
C ARG A 137 -17.01 -14.51 16.23
N LEU A 138 -17.27 -15.52 15.40
CA LEU A 138 -17.77 -15.34 14.05
C LEU A 138 -19.30 -15.43 13.99
N PRO A 139 -19.96 -14.53 13.22
CA PRO A 139 -21.39 -14.61 12.99
C PRO A 139 -21.73 -15.75 12.02
N VAL A 140 -22.78 -16.51 12.33
CA VAL A 140 -23.25 -17.63 11.51
C VAL A 140 -24.65 -17.36 10.99
N TRP A 141 -24.86 -17.50 9.67
CA TRP A 141 -26.15 -17.20 9.04
C TRP A 141 -27.31 -18.09 9.51
N CYS A 142 -27.02 -19.31 9.96
CA CYS A 142 -28.02 -20.31 10.39
C CYS A 142 -28.19 -20.40 11.92
N SER A 143 -27.52 -19.55 12.72
CA SER A 143 -27.60 -19.58 14.17
C SER A 143 -27.63 -18.17 14.77
N LYS A 144 -28.30 -18.01 15.91
CA LYS A 144 -28.24 -16.78 16.70
C LYS A 144 -26.99 -16.71 17.59
N LYS A 145 -26.35 -17.86 17.84
CA LYS A 145 -25.11 -17.92 18.61
C LYS A 145 -23.94 -17.62 17.67
N LEU A 146 -22.97 -16.85 18.17
CA LEU A 146 -21.69 -16.70 17.50
C LEU A 146 -20.87 -17.99 17.69
N ALA A 147 -20.09 -18.37 16.69
CA ALA A 147 -19.20 -19.51 16.77
C ALA A 147 -17.78 -19.05 17.09
N PHE A 148 -17.11 -19.73 18.02
CA PHE A 148 -15.70 -19.54 18.29
C PHE A 148 -14.92 -20.73 17.77
N LEU A 149 -13.86 -20.47 16.99
CA LEU A 149 -13.02 -21.54 16.44
C LEU A 149 -11.80 -21.71 17.36
N PRO A 150 -11.80 -22.73 18.24
CA PRO A 150 -10.65 -22.98 19.09
C PRO A 150 -9.44 -23.31 18.22
N ILE A 151 -8.32 -22.63 18.49
CA ILE A 151 -7.03 -22.92 17.86
C ILE A 151 -6.53 -24.26 18.40
N ARG A 152 -7.03 -25.38 17.88
CA ARG A 152 -6.49 -26.72 18.18
C ARG A 152 -5.32 -26.99 17.23
N LYS A 153 -4.19 -27.48 17.77
CA LYS A 153 -3.00 -27.84 16.97
C LYS A 153 -3.32 -28.87 15.88
N GLU A 154 -4.35 -29.70 16.07
CA GLU A 154 -4.81 -30.69 15.08
C GLU A 154 -5.74 -30.12 13.98
N ALA A 155 -6.30 -28.91 14.15
CA ALA A 155 -7.31 -28.33 13.24
C ALA A 155 -6.71 -27.58 12.04
N PHE A 156 -5.39 -27.39 11.99
CA PHE A 156 -4.70 -26.59 10.95
C PHE A 156 -4.51 -27.27 9.59
N VAL A 157 -5.09 -28.45 9.37
CA VAL A 157 -4.98 -29.12 8.06
C VAL A 157 -5.90 -28.45 7.01
N SER A 158 -6.90 -27.67 7.42
CA SER A 158 -7.80 -26.97 6.50
C SER A 158 -7.57 -25.46 6.43
N ASN A 159 -7.19 -24.96 5.24
CA ASN A 159 -7.06 -23.52 4.96
C ASN A 159 -8.41 -22.82 4.67
N SER A 160 -9.52 -23.57 4.66
CA SER A 160 -10.86 -23.09 4.29
C SER A 160 -11.82 -23.20 5.47
N LEU A 161 -12.61 -22.14 5.68
CA LEU A 161 -13.71 -22.09 6.66
C LEU A 161 -15.09 -22.36 6.02
N TYR A 162 -15.18 -23.16 4.95
CA TYR A 162 -16.48 -23.40 4.27
C TYR A 162 -17.55 -24.08 5.14
N GLY A 163 -17.18 -24.74 6.23
CA GLY A 163 -18.11 -25.55 7.03
C GLY A 163 -17.95 -25.42 8.54
N TYR A 164 -17.35 -24.35 9.06
CA TYR A 164 -17.10 -24.24 10.51
C TYR A 164 -18.40 -24.34 11.33
N TYR A 165 -19.52 -23.84 10.81
CA TYR A 165 -20.82 -23.91 11.47
C TYR A 165 -21.43 -25.33 11.53
N LEU A 166 -20.83 -26.33 10.89
CA LEU A 166 -21.28 -27.73 10.99
C LEU A 166 -20.90 -28.36 12.34
N ASP A 167 -19.83 -27.84 12.97
CA ASP A 167 -19.42 -28.30 14.28
C ASP A 167 -20.20 -27.58 15.38
N LYS A 168 -20.96 -28.34 16.17
CA LYS A 168 -21.74 -27.79 17.27
C LYS A 168 -20.86 -27.34 18.42
N GLU A 169 -19.66 -27.91 18.59
CA GLU A 169 -18.73 -27.55 19.66
C GLU A 169 -18.34 -26.06 19.58
N PHE A 170 -18.27 -25.48 18.37
CA PHE A 170 -17.89 -24.07 18.21
C PHE A 170 -18.94 -23.08 18.75
N PHE A 171 -20.19 -23.50 18.90
CA PHE A 171 -21.25 -22.67 19.50
C PHE A 171 -21.36 -22.80 21.02
N GLU A 172 -20.69 -23.80 21.59
CA GLU A 172 -20.72 -24.14 23.03
C GLU A 172 -19.33 -23.97 23.67
N PHE A 173 -18.37 -23.42 22.93
CA PHE A 173 -17.02 -23.17 23.43
C PHE A 173 -17.00 -21.98 24.39
N ASP A 174 -16.80 -22.27 25.68
CA ASP A 174 -16.84 -21.30 26.79
C ASP A 174 -15.54 -21.28 27.63
N ASP A 175 -14.43 -21.82 27.14
CA ASP A 175 -13.13 -21.69 27.82
C ASP A 175 -12.62 -20.24 27.71
N TRP A 176 -13.01 -19.42 28.68
CA TRP A 176 -12.69 -17.99 28.74
C TRP A 176 -11.19 -17.72 28.73
N LYS A 177 -10.35 -18.61 29.28
CA LYS A 177 -8.89 -18.42 29.27
C LYS A 177 -8.33 -18.49 27.86
N VAL A 178 -8.82 -19.45 27.07
CA VAL A 178 -8.43 -19.59 25.66
C VAL A 178 -9.00 -18.43 24.85
N ILE A 179 -10.26 -18.05 25.08
CA ILE A 179 -10.90 -16.93 24.39
C ILE A 179 -10.12 -15.63 24.65
N ASP A 180 -9.81 -15.32 25.91
CA ASP A 180 -9.11 -14.09 26.29
C ASP A 180 -7.67 -14.07 25.77
N SER A 181 -6.96 -15.20 25.84
CA SER A 181 -5.61 -15.33 25.29
C SER A 181 -5.58 -15.12 23.77
N VAL A 182 -6.57 -15.66 23.06
CA VAL A 182 -6.71 -15.53 21.61
C VAL A 182 -7.19 -14.13 21.21
N ALA A 183 -8.08 -13.52 22.00
CA ALA A 183 -8.56 -12.16 21.80
C ALA A 183 -7.45 -11.11 22.04
N ALA A 184 -6.53 -11.36 22.98
CA ALA A 184 -5.33 -10.54 23.19
C ALA A 184 -4.45 -10.47 21.93
N HIS A 185 -4.43 -11.54 21.13
CA HIS A 185 -3.69 -11.61 19.86
C HIS A 185 -4.61 -11.37 18.65
N GLN A 186 -5.29 -10.22 18.67
CA GLN A 186 -6.24 -9.80 17.63
C GLN A 186 -5.58 -9.70 16.23
N PHE A 187 -4.30 -9.36 16.19
CA PHE A 187 -3.51 -9.24 14.96
C PHE A 187 -2.46 -10.33 14.87
N LYS A 188 -2.24 -10.86 13.67
CA LYS A 188 -1.08 -11.70 13.38
C LYS A 188 0.20 -10.88 13.24
N LYS A 189 0.06 -9.67 12.71
CA LYS A 189 1.12 -8.65 12.63
C LYS A 189 0.46 -7.29 12.46
N ILE A 190 0.90 -6.33 13.26
CA ILE A 190 0.61 -4.92 13.07
C ILE A 190 1.73 -4.35 12.19
N ASN A 191 1.37 -3.51 11.22
CA ASN A 191 2.32 -2.86 10.32
C ASN A 191 2.39 -1.36 10.51
N ILE A 192 1.27 -0.74 10.88
CA ILE A 192 1.22 0.67 11.21
C ILE A 192 0.31 0.81 12.42
N ARG A 193 0.77 1.54 13.44
CA ARG A 193 -0.01 1.98 14.57
C ARG A 193 0.18 3.48 14.73
N LEU A 194 -0.88 4.23 14.54
CA LEU A 194 -0.89 5.69 14.70
C LEU A 194 -1.83 6.02 15.85
N ILE A 195 -1.42 6.95 16.71
CA ILE A 195 -2.15 7.42 17.88
C ILE A 195 -2.25 8.95 17.81
N GLY A 196 -3.20 9.55 18.50
CA GLY A 196 -3.37 11.02 18.58
C GLY A 196 -4.62 11.48 17.84
N ASP A 197 -4.62 12.70 17.32
CA ASP A 197 -5.69 13.20 16.48
C ASP A 197 -5.50 12.72 15.05
N ILE A 198 -6.27 11.68 14.68
CA ILE A 198 -6.17 11.06 13.37
C ILE A 198 -7.35 11.49 12.51
N GLN A 199 -7.02 11.96 11.31
CA GLN A 199 -8.00 12.29 10.29
C GLN A 199 -7.64 11.60 8.99
N PHE A 200 -8.49 10.69 8.56
CA PHE A 200 -8.42 10.03 7.26
C PHE A 200 -9.47 10.65 6.33
N LYS A 201 -9.08 11.02 5.11
CA LYS A 201 -9.98 11.58 4.10
C LYS A 201 -9.90 10.83 2.78
N LEU A 202 -11.04 10.72 2.12
CA LEU A 202 -11.17 10.24 0.75
C LEU A 202 -12.02 11.25 -0.03
N GLY A 203 -11.38 11.92 -1.00
CA GLY A 203 -11.98 12.93 -1.85
C GLY A 203 -12.11 12.47 -3.30
N PHE A 204 -13.12 13.00 -3.99
CA PHE A 204 -13.29 12.85 -5.43
C PHE A 204 -13.56 14.21 -6.06
N LEU A 205 -12.78 14.56 -7.08
CA LEU A 205 -13.07 15.66 -7.98
C LEU A 205 -13.52 15.08 -9.32
N LEU A 206 -14.70 15.48 -9.77
CA LEU A 206 -15.31 15.03 -11.01
C LEU A 206 -15.17 16.12 -12.07
N GLU A 207 -14.81 15.74 -13.29
CA GLU A 207 -14.80 16.66 -14.43
C GLU A 207 -15.51 16.05 -15.63
N ARG A 208 -15.98 16.92 -16.53
CA ARG A 208 -16.49 16.53 -17.85
C ARG A 208 -15.68 17.17 -18.97
N LYS A 209 -15.69 16.51 -20.13
CA LYS A 209 -15.10 17.06 -21.36
C LYS A 209 -16.15 17.85 -22.13
N LEU A 210 -15.79 19.05 -22.58
CA LEU A 210 -16.56 19.86 -23.51
C LEU A 210 -16.32 19.39 -24.96
N THR A 211 -17.12 19.90 -25.90
CA THR A 211 -17.05 19.53 -27.32
C THR A 211 -15.74 19.96 -27.98
N ASP A 212 -15.08 20.98 -27.44
CA ASP A 212 -13.75 21.46 -27.85
C ASP A 212 -12.60 20.62 -27.27
N GLY A 213 -12.92 19.63 -26.41
CA GLY A 213 -11.94 18.79 -25.72
C GLY A 213 -11.41 19.38 -24.40
N SER A 214 -11.80 20.60 -24.03
CA SER A 214 -11.46 21.21 -22.75
C SER A 214 -12.17 20.52 -21.58
N LYS A 215 -11.65 20.68 -20.36
CA LYS A 215 -12.20 20.09 -19.14
C LYS A 215 -12.94 21.16 -18.34
N THR A 216 -14.05 20.78 -17.71
CA THR A 216 -14.77 21.64 -16.77
C THR A 216 -15.31 20.83 -15.59
N SER A 217 -15.35 21.47 -14.41
CA SER A 217 -16.02 20.95 -13.21
C SER A 217 -17.48 21.42 -13.09
N ASP A 218 -17.96 22.25 -14.02
CA ASP A 218 -19.33 22.77 -13.98
C ASP A 218 -20.30 21.71 -14.50
N PHE A 219 -21.17 21.19 -13.64
CA PHE A 219 -22.17 20.20 -14.03
C PHE A 219 -23.56 20.81 -14.14
N LYS A 220 -24.31 20.31 -15.13
CA LYS A 220 -25.76 20.48 -15.18
C LYS A 220 -26.37 19.95 -13.88
N PRO A 221 -27.26 20.70 -13.20
CA PRO A 221 -27.93 20.19 -12.00
C PRO A 221 -28.77 18.94 -12.29
N ASN A 222 -28.85 18.05 -11.30
CA ASN A 222 -29.60 16.80 -11.40
C ASN A 222 -31.10 17.00 -11.73
N TYR A 223 -31.71 18.10 -11.26
CA TYR A 223 -33.13 18.36 -11.45
C TYR A 223 -33.47 18.75 -12.89
N GLU A 224 -32.49 19.16 -13.69
CA GLU A 224 -32.66 19.43 -15.12
C GLU A 224 -32.45 18.17 -15.99
N VAL A 225 -32.09 17.03 -15.40
CA VAL A 225 -31.95 15.75 -16.11
C VAL A 225 -33.34 15.17 -16.38
N GLU A 226 -33.78 15.26 -17.63
CA GLU A 226 -35.07 14.79 -18.09
C GLU A 226 -34.92 13.56 -18.98
N LEU A 227 -35.51 12.44 -18.57
CA LEU A 227 -35.52 11.21 -19.34
C LEU A 227 -36.73 11.20 -20.29
N LYS A 228 -36.51 10.86 -21.56
CA LYS A 228 -37.53 10.77 -22.60
C LYS A 228 -37.68 9.34 -23.10
N HIS A 229 -38.89 8.99 -23.51
CA HIS A 229 -39.15 7.71 -24.17
C HIS A 229 -38.71 7.79 -25.65
N PRO A 230 -38.15 6.72 -26.26
CA PRO A 230 -37.59 6.74 -27.61
C PRO A 230 -38.51 7.32 -28.68
N ASN A 231 -39.81 7.03 -28.59
CA ASN A 231 -40.82 7.56 -29.53
C ASN A 231 -40.97 9.10 -29.53
N PHE A 232 -40.46 9.80 -28.52
CA PHE A 232 -40.53 11.26 -28.37
C PHE A 232 -39.16 11.93 -28.55
N ILE A 233 -38.22 11.24 -29.18
CA ILE A 233 -36.87 11.73 -29.47
C ILE A 233 -36.78 11.96 -30.98
N ASP A 234 -36.53 13.20 -31.39
CA ASP A 234 -36.47 13.58 -32.81
C ASP A 234 -35.26 12.94 -33.52
N ASN A 235 -34.11 12.88 -32.83
CA ASN A 235 -32.89 12.24 -33.34
C ASN A 235 -32.25 11.39 -32.25
N ASN A 236 -32.32 10.07 -32.42
CA ASN A 236 -31.89 9.12 -31.41
C ASN A 236 -30.36 9.04 -31.27
N ASP A 237 -29.61 9.42 -32.31
CA ASP A 237 -28.15 9.28 -32.35
C ASP A 237 -27.41 10.38 -31.59
N THR A 238 -28.02 11.56 -31.42
CA THR A 238 -27.41 12.70 -30.73
C THR A 238 -28.00 12.96 -29.35
N TYR A 239 -29.05 12.23 -28.97
CA TYR A 239 -29.74 12.43 -27.72
C TYR A 239 -29.00 11.80 -26.54
N ASP A 240 -28.75 12.62 -25.52
CA ASP A 240 -28.24 12.16 -24.22
C ASP A 240 -28.82 13.02 -23.10
N ALA A 241 -29.76 12.46 -22.34
CA ALA A 241 -30.41 13.10 -21.19
C ALA A 241 -29.41 13.53 -20.11
N TYR A 242 -28.29 12.81 -20.01
CA TYR A 242 -27.23 13.06 -19.04
C TYR A 242 -26.11 13.93 -19.60
N ALA A 243 -26.26 14.46 -20.82
CA ALA A 243 -25.32 15.44 -21.36
C ALA A 243 -25.19 16.64 -20.41
N GLY A 244 -23.96 17.02 -20.10
CA GLY A 244 -23.66 18.06 -19.11
C GLY A 244 -23.75 17.61 -17.64
N PHE A 245 -24.41 16.50 -17.33
CA PHE A 245 -24.41 15.88 -15.99
C PHE A 245 -23.34 14.78 -15.87
N ARG A 246 -23.19 13.92 -16.87
CA ARG A 246 -22.26 12.77 -16.81
C ARG A 246 -20.81 13.25 -16.66
N SER A 247 -20.09 12.71 -15.68
CA SER A 247 -18.66 12.93 -15.53
C SER A 247 -17.87 12.03 -16.47
N SER A 248 -16.78 12.57 -17.02
CA SER A 248 -15.88 11.88 -17.94
C SER A 248 -14.58 11.50 -17.28
N ILE A 249 -14.13 12.29 -16.30
CA ILE A 249 -12.83 12.18 -15.64
C ILE A 249 -13.06 12.21 -14.13
N ILE A 250 -12.32 11.37 -13.41
CA ILE A 250 -12.34 11.30 -11.95
C ILE A 250 -10.91 11.48 -11.45
N HIS A 251 -10.74 12.38 -10.50
CA HIS A 251 -9.53 12.57 -9.72
C HIS A 251 -9.83 12.12 -8.29
N MET A 252 -9.02 11.21 -7.76
CA MET A 252 -9.16 10.69 -6.40
C MET A 252 -8.07 11.27 -5.52
N ALA A 253 -8.40 11.63 -4.29
CA ALA A 253 -7.43 12.03 -3.28
C ALA A 253 -7.64 11.21 -2.00
N ILE A 254 -6.54 10.74 -1.42
CA ILE A 254 -6.52 10.07 -0.11
C ILE A 254 -5.57 10.85 0.77
N SER A 255 -6.01 11.23 1.96
CA SER A 255 -5.10 11.79 2.96
C SER A 255 -5.25 11.14 4.32
N LEU A 256 -4.13 11.07 5.05
CA LEU A 256 -4.14 10.69 6.45
C LEU A 256 -3.18 11.58 7.22
N HIS A 257 -3.70 12.18 8.28
CA HIS A 257 -2.94 13.04 9.18
C HIS A 257 -3.03 12.45 10.59
N ALA A 258 -1.90 12.35 11.28
CA ALA A 258 -1.81 11.99 12.70
C ALA A 258 -1.05 13.10 13.43
N ARG A 259 -1.73 13.82 14.32
CA ARG A 259 -1.20 14.98 15.07
C ARG A 259 -1.35 14.77 16.57
N GLY A 260 -0.57 15.47 17.38
CA GLY A 260 -0.69 15.41 18.84
C GLY A 260 -0.52 13.99 19.40
N SER A 261 0.36 13.22 18.77
CA SER A 261 0.71 11.87 19.17
C SER A 261 1.99 11.89 19.99
N ASP A 262 2.08 10.97 20.95
CA ASP A 262 3.33 10.70 21.67
C ASP A 262 4.13 9.57 21.00
N SER A 263 3.46 8.67 20.27
CA SER A 263 4.10 7.52 19.63
C SER A 263 3.28 7.03 18.43
N ASN A 264 3.85 7.15 17.23
CA ASN A 264 3.37 6.49 16.02
C ASN A 264 4.46 5.55 15.53
N SER A 265 4.09 4.36 15.06
CA SER A 265 5.07 3.33 14.68
C SER A 265 4.68 2.65 13.37
N ILE A 266 5.69 2.37 12.55
CA ILE A 266 5.60 1.50 11.37
C ILE A 266 6.55 0.33 11.56
N TYR A 267 5.98 -0.88 11.46
CA TYR A 267 6.68 -2.16 11.66
C TYR A 267 6.80 -2.90 10.33
N LEU A 268 7.97 -2.81 9.72
CA LEU A 268 8.27 -3.46 8.44
C LEU A 268 9.08 -4.72 8.69
N THR A 269 8.45 -5.87 8.64
CA THR A 269 9.17 -7.15 8.64
C THR A 269 9.14 -7.75 7.24
N PRO A 270 10.12 -8.55 6.82
CA PRO A 270 10.22 -8.87 5.40
C PRO A 270 9.12 -9.81 4.91
N LYS A 271 8.51 -10.68 5.75
CA LYS A 271 7.31 -11.43 5.32
C LYS A 271 6.08 -10.53 5.26
N SER A 272 5.91 -9.62 6.22
CA SER A 272 4.80 -8.66 6.16
C SER A 272 4.88 -7.81 4.89
N MET A 273 6.07 -7.33 4.54
CA MET A 273 6.29 -6.57 3.30
C MET A 273 6.02 -7.41 2.04
N GLU A 274 6.43 -8.67 2.00
CA GLU A 274 6.07 -9.59 0.91
C GLU A 274 4.55 -9.74 0.79
N HIS A 275 3.88 -9.92 1.93
CA HIS A 275 2.43 -10.09 2.00
C HIS A 275 1.69 -8.83 1.55
N PHE A 276 2.18 -7.65 1.96
CA PHE A 276 1.70 -6.34 1.52
C PHE A 276 1.85 -6.15 0.02
N LEU A 277 3.04 -6.42 -0.55
CA LEU A 277 3.27 -6.28 -1.99
C LEU A 277 2.40 -7.23 -2.81
N PHE A 278 2.15 -8.44 -2.30
CA PHE A 278 1.23 -9.39 -2.94
C PHE A 278 -0.22 -8.90 -2.89
N TRP A 279 -0.66 -8.36 -1.74
CA TRP A 279 -1.98 -7.72 -1.59
C TRP A 279 -2.14 -6.49 -2.47
N PHE A 280 -1.15 -5.59 -2.49
CA PHE A 280 -1.18 -4.34 -3.25
C PHE A 280 -1.26 -4.57 -4.76
N LYS A 281 -0.61 -5.63 -5.28
CA LYS A 281 -0.71 -6.03 -6.69
C LYS A 281 -2.14 -6.37 -7.13
N GLN A 282 -3.05 -6.73 -6.21
CA GLN A 282 -4.45 -7.02 -6.56
C GLN A 282 -5.19 -5.80 -7.09
N PHE A 283 -4.89 -4.60 -6.61
CA PHE A 283 -5.54 -3.37 -7.11
C PHE A 283 -5.20 -3.10 -8.59
N GLY A 284 -4.09 -3.65 -9.10
CA GLY A 284 -3.73 -3.59 -10.52
C GLY A 284 -4.17 -4.78 -11.36
N SER A 285 -4.70 -5.84 -10.74
CA SER A 285 -5.10 -7.07 -11.43
C SER A 285 -6.55 -6.96 -11.90
N GLY A 286 -6.76 -6.92 -13.22
CA GLY A 286 -8.07 -6.70 -13.84
C GLY A 286 -9.02 -7.91 -13.79
N VAL A 287 -8.78 -8.88 -12.91
CA VAL A 287 -9.55 -10.13 -12.87
C VAL A 287 -10.80 -9.94 -12.02
N SER A 288 -11.82 -9.30 -12.58
CA SER A 288 -13.19 -9.43 -12.06
C SER A 288 -13.77 -10.74 -12.58
N LEU A 289 -14.24 -11.62 -11.70
CA LEU A 289 -14.99 -12.80 -12.14
C LEU A 289 -16.23 -12.35 -12.94
N PRO A 290 -16.50 -12.92 -14.11
CA PRO A 290 -17.72 -12.63 -14.87
C PRO A 290 -18.91 -13.29 -14.16
N ILE A 291 -19.74 -12.52 -13.47
CA ILE A 291 -20.93 -13.03 -12.77
C ILE A 291 -22.13 -12.84 -13.65
N ARG A 292 -22.78 -13.96 -13.97
CA ARG A 292 -23.97 -14.00 -14.82
C ARG A 292 -23.73 -13.28 -16.16
N ASP A 293 -22.53 -13.44 -16.72
CA ASP A 293 -22.22 -12.98 -18.07
C ASP A 293 -22.49 -14.09 -19.09
N GLY A 294 -23.02 -13.71 -20.26
CA GLY A 294 -23.15 -14.57 -21.42
C GLY A 294 -24.60 -14.81 -21.85
N GLN A 295 -24.74 -15.56 -22.94
CA GLN A 295 -26.02 -15.80 -23.61
C GLN A 295 -27.07 -16.44 -22.69
N LEU A 296 -26.63 -17.25 -21.71
CA LEU A 296 -27.53 -17.90 -20.74
C LEU A 296 -28.26 -16.89 -19.83
N PHE A 297 -27.63 -15.78 -19.50
CA PHE A 297 -28.16 -14.80 -18.54
C PHE A 297 -28.77 -13.57 -19.21
N ASN A 298 -28.79 -13.52 -20.55
CA ASN A 298 -29.26 -12.36 -21.33
C ASN A 298 -28.63 -11.02 -20.87
N SER A 299 -27.42 -11.09 -20.31
CA SER A 299 -26.75 -9.99 -19.64
C SER A 299 -25.98 -9.14 -20.65
N ALA A 300 -26.68 -8.53 -21.61
CA ALA A 300 -26.10 -7.63 -22.61
C ALA A 300 -25.81 -6.23 -22.03
N LYS A 301 -25.43 -6.14 -20.76
CA LYS A 301 -25.34 -4.86 -20.05
C LYS A 301 -23.90 -4.60 -19.64
N ASP A 302 -23.16 -3.94 -20.52
CA ASP A 302 -21.87 -3.36 -20.18
C ASP A 302 -22.00 -2.46 -18.96
N SER A 303 -21.07 -2.63 -18.01
CA SER A 303 -20.94 -1.79 -16.81
C SER A 303 -19.89 -0.71 -17.06
N VAL A 304 -20.18 0.51 -16.63
CA VAL A 304 -19.22 1.62 -16.71
C VAL A 304 -18.15 1.40 -15.63
N LYS A 305 -16.90 1.17 -16.06
CA LYS A 305 -15.80 0.80 -15.15
C LYS A 305 -15.18 2.05 -14.54
N PHE A 306 -15.21 2.16 -13.20
CA PHE A 306 -14.56 3.26 -12.46
C PHE A 306 -13.11 3.50 -12.87
N SER A 307 -12.31 2.42 -12.97
CA SER A 307 -10.91 2.52 -13.33
C SER A 307 -10.66 3.11 -14.72
N LYS A 308 -11.62 3.07 -15.66
CA LYS A 308 -11.48 3.74 -16.96
C LYS A 308 -11.54 5.26 -16.85
N HIS A 309 -12.30 5.78 -15.90
CA HIS A 309 -12.52 7.21 -15.68
C HIS A 309 -11.56 7.82 -14.65
N LEU A 310 -10.99 7.00 -13.76
CA LEU A 310 -9.93 7.43 -12.84
C LEU A 310 -8.69 7.83 -13.63
N GLN A 311 -8.33 9.12 -13.57
CA GLN A 311 -7.24 9.72 -14.34
C GLN A 311 -6.04 10.10 -13.46
N THR A 312 -6.29 10.65 -12.27
CA THR A 312 -5.23 10.90 -11.27
C THR A 312 -5.63 10.37 -9.91
N MET A 313 -4.63 10.02 -9.12
CA MET A 313 -4.76 9.64 -7.71
C MET A 313 -3.67 10.33 -6.92
N LYS A 314 -4.05 11.16 -5.95
CA LYS A 314 -3.12 11.87 -5.06
C LYS A 314 -3.20 11.28 -3.66
N MET A 315 -2.06 11.11 -3.01
CA MET A 315 -1.94 10.50 -1.69
C MET A 315 -1.08 11.37 -0.81
N GLN A 316 -1.61 11.80 0.33
CA GLN A 316 -0.92 12.69 1.26
C GLN A 316 -0.91 12.08 2.65
N PHE A 317 0.27 11.96 3.25
CA PHE A 317 0.43 11.44 4.61
C PHE A 317 1.27 12.40 5.43
N SER A 318 0.83 12.73 6.63
CA SER A 318 1.60 13.55 7.57
C SER A 318 1.48 12.99 8.97
N VAL A 319 2.61 12.57 9.53
CA VAL A 319 2.71 11.86 10.82
C VAL A 319 3.85 12.46 11.62
N SER A 320 3.59 12.79 12.88
CA SER A 320 4.59 13.36 13.78
C SER A 320 4.27 13.00 15.25
N PRO A 321 5.25 12.49 16.04
CA PRO A 321 6.51 11.87 15.59
C PRO A 321 6.26 10.52 14.92
N LEU A 322 7.29 9.88 14.35
CA LEU A 322 7.19 8.54 13.74
C LEU A 322 8.42 7.65 14.06
N TYR A 323 8.17 6.46 14.59
CA TYR A 323 9.13 5.37 14.67
C TYR A 323 8.98 4.44 13.48
N LEU A 324 10.10 4.02 12.88
CA LEU A 324 10.14 3.11 11.75
C LEU A 324 11.12 1.98 12.06
N PHE A 325 10.61 0.76 12.17
CA PHE A 325 11.45 -0.43 12.33
C PHE A 325 11.47 -1.27 11.05
N HIS A 326 12.67 -1.71 10.67
CA HIS A 326 12.85 -2.77 9.70
C HIS A 326 13.92 -3.77 10.16
N GLY A 327 13.53 -5.03 10.36
CA GLY A 327 14.45 -6.04 10.87
C GLY A 327 14.09 -7.47 10.47
N TYR A 328 15.07 -8.36 10.62
CA TYR A 328 15.02 -9.75 10.24
C TYR A 328 15.10 -10.62 11.50
N ARG A 329 14.10 -11.49 11.67
CA ARG A 329 14.16 -12.64 12.56
C ARG A 329 15.08 -13.72 12.00
N LEU A 330 16.03 -14.17 12.81
CA LEU A 330 17.01 -15.20 12.45
C LEU A 330 16.41 -16.61 12.57
N ASP A 331 15.30 -16.77 13.30
CA ASP A 331 14.61 -18.04 13.54
C ASP A 331 14.18 -18.71 12.22
N LEU A 332 13.95 -17.90 11.18
CA LEU A 332 13.55 -18.36 9.86
C LEU A 332 14.64 -19.13 9.13
N ASN A 333 15.90 -18.76 9.37
CA ASN A 333 17.05 -19.35 8.72
C ASN A 333 17.66 -20.44 9.59
N ASN A 334 17.65 -20.22 10.90
CA ASN A 334 18.10 -21.16 11.90
C ASN A 334 17.08 -21.21 13.04
N PRO A 335 16.25 -22.27 13.14
CA PRO A 335 15.22 -22.39 14.18
C PRO A 335 15.75 -22.37 15.63
N ASN A 336 17.07 -22.53 15.82
CA ASN A 336 17.71 -22.43 17.13
C ASN A 336 18.25 -21.03 17.45
N ASP A 337 18.16 -20.09 16.51
CA ASP A 337 18.64 -18.71 16.65
C ASP A 337 17.44 -17.78 16.73
N ASN A 338 17.01 -17.49 17.96
CA ASN A 338 15.94 -16.55 18.26
C ASN A 338 16.42 -15.09 18.24
N GLY A 339 17.49 -14.81 17.50
CA GLY A 339 18.02 -13.47 17.33
C GLY A 339 17.23 -12.65 16.32
N ILE A 340 17.32 -11.34 16.47
CA ILE A 340 16.79 -10.34 15.54
C ILE A 340 17.88 -9.34 15.24
N VAL A 341 17.99 -8.94 13.98
CA VAL A 341 18.88 -7.86 13.54
C VAL A 341 18.11 -6.88 12.65
N GLY A 342 18.25 -5.59 12.90
CA GLY A 342 17.47 -4.59 12.18
C GLY A 342 17.96 -3.16 12.33
N LEU A 343 17.15 -2.25 11.79
CA LEU A 343 17.30 -0.81 11.87
C LEU A 343 16.02 -0.22 12.45
N LYS A 344 16.15 0.68 13.41
CA LYS A 344 15.04 1.48 13.95
C LYS A 344 15.34 2.95 13.77
N GLY A 345 14.40 3.70 13.21
CA GLY A 345 14.49 5.14 13.06
C GLY A 345 13.45 5.85 13.91
N ARG A 346 13.80 6.99 14.51
CA ARG A 346 12.88 7.99 15.07
C ARG A 346 12.92 9.21 14.17
N ILE A 347 11.75 9.74 13.84
CA ILE A 347 11.56 10.87 12.93
C ILE A 347 10.66 11.88 13.64
N SER A 348 11.06 13.16 13.64
CA SER A 348 10.25 14.22 14.27
C SER A 348 9.04 14.59 13.41
N SER A 349 9.24 14.72 12.10
CA SER A 349 8.20 15.05 11.12
C SER A 349 8.36 14.17 9.88
N PHE A 350 7.31 13.40 9.56
CA PHE A 350 7.24 12.58 8.36
C PHE A 350 6.09 13.06 7.47
N THR A 351 6.43 13.58 6.28
CA THR A 351 5.45 14.09 5.33
C THR A 351 5.68 13.49 3.95
N VAL A 352 4.59 13.04 3.33
CA VAL A 352 4.58 12.39 2.02
C VAL A 352 3.46 12.99 1.19
N ASP A 353 3.75 13.36 -0.05
CA ASP A 353 2.76 13.74 -1.05
C ASP A 353 3.13 13.05 -2.37
N LEU A 354 2.25 12.18 -2.86
CA LEU A 354 2.50 11.34 -4.04
C LEU A 354 1.36 11.47 -5.04
N HIS A 355 1.71 11.85 -6.27
CA HIS A 355 0.76 11.97 -7.36
C HIS A 355 0.99 10.85 -8.37
N GLN A 356 -0.10 10.16 -8.69
CA GLN A 356 -0.15 9.23 -9.79
C GLN A 356 -1.05 9.76 -10.90
N ARG A 357 -0.63 9.51 -12.14
CA ARG A 357 -1.40 9.80 -13.34
C ARG A 357 -1.49 8.57 -14.23
N LYS A 358 -2.61 8.48 -14.94
CA LYS A 358 -2.82 7.46 -15.94
C LYS A 358 -2.10 7.81 -17.24
N GLU A 359 -1.17 6.96 -17.62
CA GLU A 359 -0.36 7.09 -18.83
C GLU A 359 -0.64 5.94 -19.80
N HIS A 360 -0.50 6.23 -21.10
CA HIS A 360 -0.52 5.19 -22.14
C HIS A 360 0.78 4.39 -22.07
N MET A 361 0.66 3.07 -22.12
CA MET A 361 1.78 2.15 -22.10
C MET A 361 1.58 1.06 -23.14
N ILE A 362 2.67 0.67 -23.80
CA ILE A 362 2.70 -0.50 -24.66
C ILE A 362 3.38 -1.62 -23.89
N LYS A 363 2.66 -2.71 -23.61
CA LYS A 363 3.24 -3.91 -23.01
C LYS A 363 3.49 -4.94 -24.09
N LYS A 364 4.76 -5.23 -24.34
CA LYS A 364 5.18 -6.31 -25.22
C LYS A 364 5.21 -7.63 -24.45
N ASN A 365 4.45 -8.61 -24.91
CA ASN A 365 4.53 -9.98 -24.42
C ASN A 365 5.46 -10.77 -25.33
N HIS A 366 6.71 -10.97 -24.89
CA HIS A 366 7.74 -11.66 -25.66
C HIS A 366 7.41 -13.13 -25.94
N VAL A 367 6.57 -13.78 -25.13
CA VAL A 367 6.20 -15.19 -25.31
C VAL A 367 5.14 -15.35 -26.41
N LEU A 368 4.24 -14.38 -26.53
CA LEU A 368 3.14 -14.42 -27.52
C LEU A 368 3.41 -13.54 -28.75
N ASP A 369 4.54 -12.84 -28.77
CA ASP A 369 4.89 -11.79 -29.73
C ASP A 369 3.74 -10.81 -30.01
N ARG A 370 3.12 -10.33 -28.93
CA ARG A 370 1.98 -9.40 -28.99
C ARG A 370 2.26 -8.14 -28.20
N GLU A 371 1.88 -7.01 -28.78
CA GLU A 371 1.90 -5.72 -28.11
C GLU A 371 0.47 -5.38 -27.69
N VAL A 372 0.31 -5.03 -26.41
CA VAL A 372 -0.96 -4.63 -25.83
C VAL A 372 -0.82 -3.20 -25.34
N GLU A 373 -1.57 -2.31 -25.96
CA GLU A 373 -1.75 -0.95 -25.46
C GLU A 373 -2.64 -0.97 -24.23
N LEU A 374 -2.19 -0.31 -23.16
CA LEU A 374 -2.91 -0.25 -21.90
C LEU A 374 -2.67 1.08 -21.19
N MET A 375 -3.70 1.56 -20.50
CA MET A 375 -3.60 2.75 -19.66
C MET A 375 -3.25 2.33 -18.24
N LYS A 376 -2.09 2.76 -17.72
CA LYS A 376 -1.60 2.39 -16.39
C LYS A 376 -1.39 3.63 -15.52
N MET A 377 -1.76 3.55 -14.25
CA MET A 377 -1.37 4.55 -13.25
C MET A 377 0.14 4.45 -12.96
N LYS A 378 0.83 5.59 -13.00
CA LYS A 378 2.25 5.75 -12.68
C LYS A 378 2.45 6.97 -11.80
N PHE A 379 3.42 6.90 -10.88
CA PHE A 379 3.86 8.07 -10.15
C PHE A 379 4.56 9.04 -11.11
N ASN A 380 4.09 10.28 -11.13
CA ASN A 380 4.62 11.33 -12.00
C ASN A 380 5.25 12.47 -11.21
N LEU A 381 4.75 12.72 -10.00
CA LEU A 381 5.27 13.73 -9.08
C LEU A 381 5.16 13.16 -7.66
N GLY A 382 6.15 13.43 -6.84
CA GLY A 382 6.07 13.07 -5.44
C GLY A 382 7.20 13.65 -4.63
N GLU A 383 6.91 13.89 -3.36
CA GLU A 383 7.84 14.43 -2.39
C GLU A 383 7.67 13.70 -1.06
N VAL A 384 8.79 13.31 -0.46
CA VAL A 384 8.88 12.78 0.89
C VAL A 384 9.87 13.66 1.65
N GLN A 385 9.40 14.21 2.76
CA GLN A 385 10.20 15.05 3.66
C GLN A 385 10.25 14.39 5.03
N VAL A 386 11.46 14.30 5.57
CA VAL A 386 11.78 13.70 6.85
C VAL A 386 12.66 14.68 7.60
N GLU A 387 12.24 15.05 8.81
CA GLU A 387 13.00 15.93 9.70
C GLU A 387 13.51 15.15 10.91
N ASP A 388 14.72 15.50 11.36
CA ASP A 388 15.42 14.90 12.50
C ASP A 388 15.34 13.37 12.54
N ILE A 389 15.83 12.72 11.48
CA ILE A 389 15.94 11.26 11.47
C ILE A 389 17.12 10.83 12.35
N ASP A 390 16.84 10.12 13.44
CA ASP A 390 17.81 9.34 14.21
C ASP A 390 17.62 7.87 13.87
N LEU A 391 18.66 7.22 13.35
CA LEU A 391 18.67 5.83 12.93
C LEU A 391 19.65 5.05 13.81
N ARG A 392 19.17 3.93 14.35
CA ARG A 392 19.91 3.03 15.23
C ARG A 392 19.93 1.61 14.68
N ALA A 393 21.05 0.92 14.87
CA ALA A 393 21.17 -0.51 14.60
C ALA A 393 20.67 -1.30 15.81
N VAL A 394 19.80 -2.28 15.57
CA VAL A 394 19.13 -3.07 16.61
C VAL A 394 19.59 -4.52 16.53
N GLU A 395 19.96 -5.08 17.69
CA GLU A 395 20.14 -6.51 17.89
C GLU A 395 19.30 -6.93 19.10
N SER A 396 18.49 -7.97 18.96
CA SER A 396 17.71 -8.53 20.06
C SER A 396 17.81 -10.03 20.09
N LYS A 397 17.77 -10.65 21.27
CA LYS A 397 17.69 -12.10 21.45
C LYS A 397 16.54 -12.45 22.37
N PHE A 398 15.77 -13.47 21.99
CA PHE A 398 14.61 -13.92 22.74
C PHE A 398 14.80 -15.33 23.28
N ASP A 399 14.55 -15.52 24.57
CA ASP A 399 14.51 -16.84 25.19
C ASP A 399 13.11 -17.11 25.75
N LEU A 400 12.53 -18.23 25.31
CA LEU A 400 11.20 -18.69 25.69
C LEU A 400 11.20 -19.40 27.05
N ASN A 401 12.37 -19.84 27.55
CA ASN A 401 12.46 -20.68 28.76
C ASN A 401 13.02 -19.95 29.98
N SER A 402 13.20 -18.62 29.87
CA SER A 402 13.83 -17.82 30.92
C SER A 402 12.79 -16.90 31.56
N ASP A 403 12.68 -16.97 32.90
CA ASP A 403 11.83 -16.10 33.72
C ASP A 403 12.55 -14.80 34.15
N LEU A 404 13.65 -14.44 33.47
CA LEU A 404 14.41 -13.23 33.79
C LEU A 404 13.70 -11.97 33.30
N ASP A 405 13.96 -10.84 33.98
CA ASP A 405 13.50 -9.53 33.51
C ASP A 405 14.26 -9.12 32.24
N PRO A 406 13.59 -8.53 31.24
CA PRO A 406 14.22 -8.16 29.98
C PRO A 406 15.26 -7.05 30.19
N VAL A 407 16.34 -7.11 29.40
CA VAL A 407 17.46 -6.18 29.47
C VAL A 407 17.52 -5.34 28.20
N PHE A 408 17.43 -4.02 28.35
CA PHE A 408 17.45 -3.07 27.25
C PHE A 408 18.65 -2.15 27.36
N ASN A 409 19.64 -2.38 26.49
CA ASN A 409 20.86 -1.58 26.39
C ASN A 409 20.70 -0.58 25.23
N VAL A 410 20.20 0.61 25.55
CA VAL A 410 20.09 1.73 24.62
C VAL A 410 21.23 2.72 24.90
N PHE A 411 21.87 3.26 23.86
CA PHE A 411 23.09 4.05 24.05
C PHE A 411 22.91 5.33 24.91
N ASP A 412 21.70 5.87 24.97
CA ASP A 412 21.30 7.07 25.71
C ASP A 412 20.28 6.78 26.82
N ASP A 413 20.10 5.50 27.17
CA ASP A 413 19.13 5.03 28.17
C ASP A 413 17.65 5.40 27.87
N ASP A 414 17.33 5.81 26.63
CA ASP A 414 15.96 6.12 26.20
C ASP A 414 15.17 4.83 25.91
N GLN A 415 14.34 4.42 26.87
CA GLN A 415 13.51 3.22 26.79
C GLN A 415 12.33 3.35 25.81
N GLU A 416 11.97 4.55 25.33
CA GLU A 416 10.91 4.75 24.34
C GLU A 416 11.22 4.05 23.00
N TRP A 417 12.50 3.73 22.77
CA TRP A 417 12.93 3.02 21.58
C TRP A 417 12.55 1.54 21.57
N PHE A 418 12.19 0.95 22.69
CA PHE A 418 11.81 -0.44 22.74
C PHE A 418 10.32 -0.63 22.50
N ASP A 419 9.97 -1.42 21.48
CA ASP A 419 8.59 -1.78 21.17
C ASP A 419 8.55 -3.27 20.78
N LEU A 420 7.73 -4.06 21.47
CA LEU A 420 7.61 -5.50 21.20
C LEU A 420 6.98 -5.77 19.83
N ASP A 421 6.10 -4.89 19.35
CA ASP A 421 5.44 -5.01 18.04
C ASP A 421 6.46 -4.96 16.88
N ASP A 422 7.67 -4.43 17.09
CA ASP A 422 8.78 -4.44 16.12
C ASP A 422 9.12 -5.87 15.69
N PHE A 423 9.14 -6.79 16.65
CA PHE A 423 9.75 -8.10 16.54
C PHE A 423 8.78 -9.21 16.12
N ASP A 424 7.47 -8.96 16.18
CA ASP A 424 6.47 -9.89 15.70
C ASP A 424 6.56 -10.05 14.17
N GLU A 425 6.22 -11.23 13.64
CA GLU A 425 6.31 -11.50 12.20
C GLU A 425 5.24 -12.50 11.79
N ILE A 426 4.73 -12.36 10.55
CA ILE A 426 3.64 -13.20 10.07
C ILE A 426 4.06 -14.67 10.03
N ASP A 427 3.18 -15.54 10.52
CA ASP A 427 3.36 -16.99 10.61
C ASP A 427 4.57 -17.42 11.46
N LEU A 428 4.99 -16.57 12.40
CA LEU A 428 5.92 -16.92 13.48
C LEU A 428 5.23 -16.71 14.84
N PRO A 429 5.66 -17.42 15.90
CA PRO A 429 5.20 -17.15 17.25
C PRO A 429 5.54 -15.71 17.65
N SER A 430 4.61 -15.05 18.35
CA SER A 430 4.86 -13.75 18.95
C SER A 430 6.02 -13.84 19.95
N VAL A 431 6.75 -12.75 20.11
CA VAL A 431 7.80 -12.62 21.13
C VAL A 431 7.27 -12.09 22.47
N ASP A 432 5.97 -11.81 22.55
CA ASP A 432 5.34 -11.35 23.79
C ASP A 432 5.50 -12.38 24.92
N GLY A 433 5.78 -11.89 26.13
CA GLY A 433 6.07 -12.71 27.30
C GLY A 433 7.41 -13.47 27.29
N CYS A 434 8.27 -13.29 26.28
CA CYS A 434 9.61 -13.89 26.25
C CYS A 434 10.65 -13.00 26.97
N TYR A 435 11.65 -13.61 27.60
CA TYR A 435 12.84 -12.87 28.02
C TYR A 435 13.53 -12.29 26.78
N SER A 436 13.89 -11.00 26.84
CA SER A 436 14.56 -10.31 25.74
C SER A 436 15.80 -9.58 26.21
N GLU A 437 16.89 -9.76 25.48
CA GLU A 437 18.11 -8.95 25.60
C GLU A 437 18.24 -8.15 24.32
N SER A 438 18.01 -6.83 24.40
CA SER A 438 18.07 -5.94 23.24
C SER A 438 19.16 -4.89 23.38
N LYS A 439 19.84 -4.62 22.28
CA LYS A 439 20.91 -3.65 22.15
C LYS A 439 20.64 -2.72 20.98
N MET A 440 20.67 -1.41 21.23
CA MET A 440 20.45 -0.38 20.21
C MET A 440 21.65 0.57 20.13
N LEU A 441 22.32 0.55 18.98
CA LEU A 441 23.52 1.33 18.73
C LEU A 441 23.23 2.53 17.81
N PRO A 442 23.77 3.73 18.10
CA PRO A 442 23.61 4.88 17.22
C PRO A 442 24.29 4.62 15.88
N LEU A 443 23.62 4.94 14.78
CA LEU A 443 24.15 4.76 13.43
C LEU A 443 24.20 6.08 12.67
N LEU A 444 23.06 6.74 12.47
CA LEU A 444 22.97 7.91 11.59
C LEU A 444 21.98 8.92 12.15
N TYR A 445 22.37 10.20 12.18
CA TYR A 445 21.46 11.31 12.39
C TYR A 445 21.47 12.23 11.16
N SER A 446 20.32 12.78 10.79
CA SER A 446 20.24 13.86 9.80
C SER A 446 19.08 14.80 10.14
N PRO A 447 19.29 16.13 10.21
CA PRO A 447 18.20 17.09 10.43
C PRO A 447 17.19 17.11 9.28
N LYS A 448 17.62 16.78 8.06
CA LYS A 448 16.73 16.78 6.89
C LYS A 448 17.10 15.67 5.92
N PHE A 449 16.09 14.91 5.53
CA PHE A 449 16.14 13.97 4.42
C PHE A 449 14.96 14.28 3.50
N SER A 450 15.22 14.35 2.19
CA SER A 450 14.17 14.53 1.20
C SER A 450 14.33 13.58 0.03
N TYR A 451 13.22 13.03 -0.44
CA TYR A 451 13.12 12.30 -1.69
C TYR A 451 12.11 13.01 -2.59
N ARG A 452 12.48 13.22 -3.86
CA ARG A 452 11.61 13.79 -4.87
C ARG A 452 11.63 12.92 -6.12
N ILE A 453 10.45 12.72 -6.70
CA ILE A 453 10.28 12.09 -8.01
C ILE A 453 9.61 13.08 -8.96
N HIS A 454 10.19 13.23 -10.14
CA HIS A 454 9.61 14.01 -11.22
C HIS A 454 9.82 13.28 -12.53
N ASN A 455 8.74 12.79 -13.13
CA ASN A 455 8.79 12.19 -14.45
C ASN A 455 8.38 13.25 -15.49
N SER A 456 9.36 13.79 -16.21
CA SER A 456 9.19 14.90 -17.15
C SER A 456 8.50 14.46 -18.45
N SER A 457 7.22 14.09 -18.38
CA SER A 457 6.37 14.16 -19.56
C SER A 457 5.92 15.62 -19.71
N LYS A 458 6.29 16.26 -20.82
CA LYS A 458 6.12 17.70 -21.15
C LYS A 458 4.70 18.27 -21.05
N SER A 459 3.71 17.54 -20.54
CA SER A 459 2.34 18.05 -20.39
C SER A 459 2.08 18.42 -18.94
N ASP A 460 2.01 19.74 -18.69
CA ASP A 460 1.38 20.45 -17.58
C ASP A 460 1.46 19.77 -16.20
N LEU A 461 2.14 20.41 -15.24
CA LEU A 461 1.84 20.18 -13.83
C LEU A 461 0.34 20.42 -13.65
N ASP A 462 -0.42 19.33 -13.56
CA ASP A 462 -1.85 19.36 -13.36
C ASP A 462 -2.08 20.08 -12.01
N ASN A 463 -2.66 21.27 -12.11
CA ASN A 463 -2.99 22.12 -10.97
C ASN A 463 -4.44 21.82 -10.52
N GLU A 464 -4.88 20.56 -10.63
CA GLU A 464 -6.22 20.20 -10.23
C GLU A 464 -6.32 20.25 -8.70
N GLY A 465 -7.25 21.06 -8.20
CA GLY A 465 -7.49 21.28 -6.77
C GLY A 465 -8.20 20.11 -6.10
N SER A 466 -7.72 18.88 -6.33
CA SER A 466 -8.29 17.67 -5.73
C SER A 466 -7.82 17.44 -4.29
N HIS A 467 -6.74 18.09 -3.85
CA HIS A 467 -6.27 18.10 -2.46
C HIS A 467 -5.41 19.34 -2.15
N ASP A 468 -5.12 19.55 -0.87
CA ASP A 468 -4.22 20.60 -0.37
C ASP A 468 -2.75 20.19 -0.57
N CYS A 469 -2.31 20.32 -1.82
CA CYS A 469 -0.97 19.93 -2.28
C CYS A 469 0.14 20.66 -1.53
N ILE A 470 1.07 19.89 -0.94
CA ILE A 470 2.28 20.43 -0.27
C ILE A 470 3.35 20.77 -1.30
N ILE A 471 3.34 20.05 -2.42
CA ILE A 471 4.30 20.23 -3.51
C ILE A 471 4.05 21.58 -4.17
N SER A 472 4.86 22.59 -3.83
CA SER A 472 4.80 23.90 -4.46
C SER A 472 5.58 23.90 -5.79
N LYS A 473 5.09 24.68 -6.77
CA LYS A 473 5.79 24.88 -8.04
C LYS A 473 7.18 25.50 -7.84
N GLU A 474 7.35 26.33 -6.81
CA GLU A 474 8.62 26.97 -6.48
C GLU A 474 9.66 25.97 -5.95
N THR A 475 9.24 24.93 -5.21
CA THR A 475 10.14 23.89 -4.68
C THR A 475 10.67 22.95 -5.78
N PHE A 476 9.94 22.80 -6.89
CA PHE A 476 10.25 21.87 -7.99
C PHE A 476 10.95 22.51 -9.19
N HIS A 477 11.16 23.83 -9.20
CA HIS A 477 12.09 24.49 -10.14
C HIS A 477 13.55 24.18 -9.76
N MET A 478 13.93 22.91 -9.85
CA MET A 478 15.32 22.48 -9.86
C MET A 478 15.58 21.83 -11.21
N ASP A 479 16.53 22.38 -11.95
CA ASP A 479 17.04 21.94 -13.26
C ASP A 479 17.76 20.57 -13.19
N SER A 480 17.22 19.62 -12.42
CA SER A 480 17.76 18.26 -12.35
C SER A 480 17.22 17.43 -13.49
N ILE A 481 18.14 16.87 -14.27
CA ILE A 481 17.84 15.91 -15.34
C ILE A 481 17.41 14.53 -14.83
N PHE A 482 17.51 14.28 -13.52
CA PHE A 482 17.25 12.97 -12.90
C PHE A 482 15.80 12.81 -12.48
N THR A 483 15.27 11.60 -12.69
CA THR A 483 13.87 11.25 -12.36
C THR A 483 13.66 11.17 -10.85
N ASN A 484 14.63 10.60 -10.12
CA ASN A 484 14.58 10.42 -8.68
C ASN A 484 15.73 11.19 -8.02
N LEU A 485 15.42 12.02 -7.04
CA LEU A 485 16.37 12.82 -6.29
C LEU A 485 16.28 12.47 -4.80
N PHE A 486 17.40 12.09 -4.21
CA PHE A 486 17.56 11.95 -2.76
C PHE A 486 18.55 13.00 -2.28
N SER A 487 18.22 13.69 -1.20
CA SER A 487 19.08 14.69 -0.56
C SER A 487 19.08 14.49 0.94
N ILE A 488 20.28 14.41 1.52
CA ILE A 488 20.53 14.17 2.93
C ILE A 488 21.43 15.29 3.45
N ASP A 489 20.91 16.13 4.32
CA ASP A 489 21.60 17.35 4.76
C ASP A 489 22.25 17.15 6.12
N ARG A 490 23.53 17.50 6.26
CA ARG A 490 24.31 17.44 7.50
C ARG A 490 24.23 16.07 8.19
N MET A 491 24.34 15.02 7.38
CA MET A 491 24.35 13.64 7.88
C MET A 491 25.50 13.43 8.87
N LEU A 492 25.20 12.95 10.07
CA LEU A 492 26.16 12.49 11.07
C LEU A 492 26.11 10.95 11.11
N LEU A 493 27.10 10.28 10.53
CA LEU A 493 27.22 8.82 10.55
C LEU A 493 28.25 8.40 11.60
N LYS A 494 27.85 7.59 12.57
CA LYS A 494 28.76 6.97 13.54
C LYS A 494 28.99 5.50 13.17
N TRP A 495 30.23 5.17 12.86
CA TRP A 495 30.62 3.85 12.38
C TRP A 495 31.66 3.22 13.31
N ASN A 496 31.17 2.47 14.30
CA ASN A 496 32.00 1.65 15.18
C ASN A 496 32.02 0.17 14.76
N CYS A 497 32.94 -0.63 15.32
CA CYS A 497 33.06 -2.04 14.92
C CYS A 497 31.81 -2.87 15.25
N GLU A 498 31.09 -2.55 16.32
CA GLU A 498 29.86 -3.25 16.72
C GLU A 498 28.70 -2.93 15.76
N ALA A 499 28.44 -1.65 15.52
CA ALA A 499 27.45 -1.18 14.54
C ALA A 499 27.76 -1.74 13.16
N ARG A 500 29.01 -1.69 12.69
CA ARG A 500 29.45 -2.33 11.44
C ARG A 500 29.04 -3.80 11.37
N ASN A 501 29.33 -4.56 12.43
CA ASN A 501 29.01 -5.99 12.47
C ASN A 501 27.49 -6.24 12.40
N LEU A 502 26.69 -5.43 13.08
CA LEU A 502 25.22 -5.51 13.01
C LEU A 502 24.71 -5.16 11.61
N ILE A 503 25.22 -4.09 11.00
CA ILE A 503 24.85 -3.70 9.63
C ILE A 503 25.24 -4.78 8.62
N PHE A 504 26.42 -5.38 8.74
CA PHE A 504 26.81 -6.49 7.85
C PHE A 504 25.97 -7.74 8.05
N ARG A 505 25.58 -8.06 9.29
CA ARG A 505 24.60 -9.15 9.54
C ARG A 505 23.26 -8.83 8.90
N TYR A 506 22.75 -7.62 9.10
CA TYR A 506 21.50 -7.16 8.48
C TYR A 506 21.54 -7.26 6.94
N ILE A 507 22.62 -6.76 6.30
CA ILE A 507 22.80 -6.85 4.83
C ILE A 507 22.85 -8.32 4.38
N ARG A 508 23.55 -9.19 5.11
CA ARG A 508 23.60 -10.63 4.82
C ARG A 508 22.20 -11.25 4.84
N GLU A 509 21.37 -10.93 5.83
CA GLU A 509 19.99 -11.45 5.91
C GLU A 509 19.11 -10.92 4.77
N LEU A 510 19.30 -9.66 4.37
CA LEU A 510 18.63 -9.06 3.22
C LEU A 510 19.00 -9.78 1.91
N GLU A 511 20.30 -10.01 1.66
CA GLU A 511 20.80 -10.74 0.50
C GLU A 511 20.34 -12.20 0.48
N PHE A 512 20.38 -12.86 1.63
CA PHE A 512 19.90 -14.23 1.79
C PHE A 512 18.41 -14.33 1.40
N ARG A 513 17.55 -13.45 1.95
CA ARG A 513 16.12 -13.48 1.62
C ARG A 513 15.86 -13.21 0.15
N ARG A 514 16.55 -12.24 -0.46
CA ARG A 514 16.43 -11.96 -1.89
C ARG A 514 16.78 -13.20 -2.72
N THR A 515 17.88 -13.88 -2.38
CA THR A 515 18.34 -15.09 -3.06
C THR A 515 17.36 -16.25 -2.86
N TYR A 516 16.86 -16.43 -1.64
CA TYR A 516 15.88 -17.47 -1.30
C TYR A 516 14.55 -17.29 -2.06
N THR A 517 14.02 -16.06 -2.14
CA THR A 517 12.80 -15.78 -2.91
C THR A 517 12.99 -16.09 -4.40
N VAL A 518 14.14 -15.73 -4.99
CA VAL A 518 14.44 -16.06 -6.39
C VAL A 518 14.58 -17.57 -6.59
N TYR A 519 15.30 -18.26 -5.69
CA TYR A 519 15.50 -19.70 -5.77
C TYR A 519 14.20 -20.48 -5.61
N SER A 520 13.38 -20.16 -4.59
CA SER A 520 12.07 -20.79 -4.38
C SER A 520 11.13 -20.60 -5.57
N GLN A 521 11.12 -19.41 -6.20
CA GLN A 521 10.37 -19.18 -7.43
C GLN A 521 10.91 -20.03 -8.59
N PHE A 522 12.23 -20.09 -8.75
CA PHE A 522 12.87 -20.88 -9.80
C PHE A 522 12.61 -22.39 -9.62
N SER A 523 12.75 -22.93 -8.42
CA SER A 523 12.43 -24.32 -8.10
C SER A 523 10.94 -24.62 -8.30
N ALA A 524 10.05 -23.69 -7.94
CA ALA A 524 8.62 -23.82 -8.21
C ALA A 524 8.34 -23.85 -9.74
N LEU A 525 9.01 -22.99 -10.50
CA LEU A 525 8.92 -22.96 -11.97
C LEU A 525 9.47 -24.25 -12.59
N GLN A 526 10.63 -24.75 -12.18
CA GLN A 526 11.14 -26.06 -12.62
C GLN A 526 10.20 -27.19 -12.24
N GLY A 527 9.58 -27.15 -11.05
CA GLY A 527 8.59 -28.14 -10.64
C GLY A 527 7.34 -28.14 -11.53
N ILE A 528 6.88 -26.95 -11.96
CA ILE A 528 5.78 -26.80 -12.91
C ILE A 528 6.22 -27.23 -14.32
N GLU A 529 7.41 -26.85 -14.74
CA GLU A 529 7.99 -27.20 -16.04
C GLU A 529 8.21 -28.70 -16.16
N ASN A 530 8.71 -29.38 -15.11
CA ASN A 530 8.84 -30.83 -15.03
C ASN A 530 7.49 -31.55 -15.02
N LYS A 531 6.45 -30.97 -14.40
CA LYS A 531 5.07 -31.48 -14.46
C LYS A 531 4.43 -31.26 -15.83
N SER A 532 4.83 -30.22 -16.55
CA SER A 532 4.34 -29.89 -17.90
C SER A 532 5.10 -30.61 -19.01
N SER A 533 6.39 -30.88 -18.82
CA SER A 533 7.27 -31.56 -19.79
C SER A 533 7.07 -33.08 -19.81
N ASN A 534 6.42 -33.65 -18.79
CA ASN A 534 5.91 -35.03 -18.82
C ASN A 534 4.77 -35.25 -19.85
N LYS A 535 4.41 -34.25 -20.66
CA LYS A 535 3.49 -34.42 -21.80
C LYS A 535 4.06 -34.09 -23.18
N ASN A 536 5.31 -33.68 -23.32
CA ASN A 536 5.94 -33.62 -24.65
C ASN A 536 7.46 -33.69 -24.49
N GLY A 537 8.02 -34.85 -24.84
CA GLY A 537 9.46 -35.00 -24.98
C GLY A 537 9.96 -34.13 -26.12
N HIS A 538 10.94 -33.26 -25.82
CA HIS A 538 12.09 -32.93 -26.66
C HIS A 538 13.01 -32.02 -25.83
N SER A 539 14.08 -32.60 -25.28
CA SER A 539 15.15 -31.88 -24.60
C SER A 539 15.99 -31.11 -25.62
N ARG A 540 15.93 -29.78 -25.61
CA ARG A 540 16.98 -28.91 -26.16
C ARG A 540 17.66 -28.20 -25.01
N THR A 541 18.91 -28.57 -24.75
CA THR A 541 19.84 -27.83 -23.90
C THR A 541 20.22 -26.51 -24.59
N PRO A 542 20.11 -25.35 -23.94
CA PRO A 542 20.77 -24.15 -24.41
C PRO A 542 22.23 -24.19 -23.94
N SER A 543 23.16 -24.33 -24.88
CA SER A 543 24.57 -24.03 -24.61
C SER A 543 24.72 -22.52 -24.40
N VAL A 544 25.09 -22.12 -23.19
CA VAL A 544 25.60 -20.77 -22.91
C VAL A 544 26.95 -20.65 -23.61
N GLN A 545 26.93 -20.10 -24.83
CA GLN A 545 28.13 -19.52 -25.41
C GLN A 545 28.41 -18.22 -24.64
N GLN A 546 29.47 -18.20 -23.86
CA GLN A 546 30.08 -16.97 -23.39
C GLN A 546 30.54 -16.19 -24.63
N SER A 547 29.75 -15.22 -25.07
CA SER A 547 30.19 -14.18 -25.99
C SER A 547 31.04 -13.17 -25.22
N SER A 548 32.24 -13.57 -24.84
CA SER A 548 33.31 -12.61 -24.54
C SER A 548 33.70 -11.94 -25.85
N ASN A 549 33.11 -10.78 -26.11
CA ASN A 549 33.67 -9.60 -26.78
C ASN A 549 32.54 -8.79 -27.42
N SER A 550 31.94 -7.88 -26.65
CA SER A 550 31.22 -6.75 -27.23
C SER A 550 32.23 -5.81 -27.90
N PRO A 551 32.08 -5.45 -29.18
CA PRO A 551 33.00 -4.56 -29.90
C PRO A 551 32.94 -3.09 -29.41
N ILE A 552 32.17 -2.82 -28.35
CA ILE A 552 31.97 -1.49 -27.75
C ILE A 552 33.27 -0.89 -27.23
N PHE A 553 34.26 -1.70 -26.84
CA PHE A 553 35.48 -1.22 -26.18
C PHE A 553 36.78 -1.35 -27.00
N GLU A 554 36.74 -1.88 -28.22
CA GLU A 554 37.98 -2.11 -29.02
C GLU A 554 38.51 -0.86 -29.74
N LYS A 555 37.74 0.22 -29.79
CA LYS A 555 38.18 1.47 -30.42
C LYS A 555 37.78 2.67 -29.59
N ARG A 556 38.60 3.08 -28.61
CA ARG A 556 38.77 4.51 -28.28
C ARG A 556 39.95 4.80 -27.35
N GLN A 557 40.50 5.99 -27.60
CA GLN A 557 41.45 6.70 -26.75
C GLN A 557 40.97 6.73 -25.30
N LYS A 558 41.93 6.63 -24.37
CA LYS A 558 41.79 6.64 -22.91
C LYS A 558 40.51 7.34 -22.43
N LEU A 559 39.51 6.56 -21.98
CA LEU A 559 38.44 7.08 -21.13
C LEU A 559 39.11 7.70 -19.90
N THR A 560 39.00 9.01 -19.77
CA THR A 560 39.46 9.73 -18.57
C THR A 560 38.27 9.93 -17.64
N VAL A 561 38.53 9.97 -16.32
CA VAL A 561 37.48 10.23 -15.31
C VAL A 561 36.74 11.54 -15.62
N GLU A 562 37.42 12.51 -16.21
CA GLU A 562 36.89 13.84 -16.56
C GLU A 562 35.90 13.83 -17.75
N THR A 563 36.03 12.91 -18.70
CA THR A 563 35.16 12.85 -19.90
C THR A 563 34.06 11.80 -19.79
N PHE A 564 34.12 10.93 -18.79
CA PHE A 564 33.26 9.76 -18.65
C PHE A 564 31.75 10.09 -18.62
N GLU A 565 31.34 11.11 -17.86
CA GLU A 565 29.92 11.49 -17.78
C GLU A 565 29.38 12.01 -19.12
N THR A 566 30.14 12.87 -19.79
CA THR A 566 29.77 13.41 -21.11
C THR A 566 29.71 12.29 -22.15
N ASP A 567 30.68 11.39 -22.14
CA ASP A 567 30.76 10.26 -23.07
C ASP A 567 29.57 9.29 -22.92
N ILE A 568 29.12 9.02 -21.68
CA ILE A 568 27.94 8.18 -21.41
C ILE A 568 26.65 8.87 -21.87
N ARG A 569 26.50 10.17 -21.60
CA ARG A 569 25.30 10.92 -22.00
C ARG A 569 25.18 11.12 -23.51
N GLU A 570 26.30 11.03 -24.24
CA GLU A 570 26.32 11.07 -25.70
C GLU A 570 26.08 9.70 -26.38
N ILE A 571 25.85 8.62 -25.63
CA ILE A 571 25.64 7.29 -26.21
C ILE A 571 24.49 7.29 -27.21
N ASP A 572 23.39 7.99 -26.93
CA ASP A 572 22.21 8.13 -27.79
C ASP A 572 22.54 8.73 -29.16
N SER A 573 23.53 9.62 -29.22
CA SER A 573 24.00 10.23 -30.48
C SER A 573 24.85 9.25 -31.31
N LYS A 574 25.49 8.29 -30.66
CA LYS A 574 26.45 7.34 -31.25
C LYS A 574 25.80 5.99 -31.58
N PHE A 575 24.75 5.59 -30.86
CA PHE A 575 24.01 4.34 -31.05
C PHE A 575 22.51 4.63 -31.03
N LYS A 576 21.84 4.40 -32.18
CA LYS A 576 20.40 4.71 -32.34
C LYS A 576 19.46 3.88 -31.45
N ASP A 577 19.95 2.78 -30.91
CA ASP A 577 19.14 1.79 -30.17
C ASP A 577 19.37 1.85 -28.65
N LEU A 578 20.23 2.74 -28.15
CA LEU A 578 20.55 2.90 -26.73
C LEU A 578 20.10 4.28 -26.26
N VAL A 579 19.51 4.37 -25.06
CA VAL A 579 19.02 5.62 -24.49
C VAL A 579 19.48 5.72 -23.04
N ALA A 580 20.38 6.66 -22.77
CA ALA A 580 20.84 6.95 -21.42
C ALA A 580 19.70 7.60 -20.60
N CYS A 581 19.23 6.91 -19.57
CA CYS A 581 18.18 7.37 -18.68
C CYS A 581 18.78 7.79 -17.33
N ASN A 582 18.52 9.03 -16.93
CA ASN A 582 18.94 9.58 -15.63
C ASN A 582 17.98 9.11 -14.53
N ASP A 583 18.28 7.97 -13.92
CA ASP A 583 17.36 7.32 -13.00
C ASP A 583 17.39 7.93 -11.60
N TYR A 584 18.58 8.01 -10.99
CA TYR A 584 18.73 8.44 -9.59
C TYR A 584 19.92 9.39 -9.39
N LEU A 585 19.69 10.42 -8.57
CA LEU A 585 20.71 11.28 -7.99
C LEU A 585 20.60 11.19 -6.47
N VAL A 586 21.67 10.80 -5.78
CA VAL A 586 21.76 10.77 -4.31
C VAL A 586 22.82 11.76 -3.86
N GLN A 587 22.41 12.78 -3.12
CA GLN A 587 23.28 13.85 -2.62
C GLN A 587 23.36 13.84 -1.10
N PHE A 588 24.57 13.89 -0.59
CA PHE A 588 24.87 14.15 0.82
C PHE A 588 25.48 15.55 0.91
N VAL A 589 24.80 16.47 1.58
CA VAL A 589 25.25 17.86 1.76
C VAL A 589 25.88 18.01 3.14
N ASP A 590 27.11 18.47 3.21
CA ASP A 590 27.93 18.56 4.43
C ASP A 590 27.95 17.29 5.32
N PRO A 591 28.15 16.07 4.75
CA PRO A 591 28.19 14.85 5.56
C PRO A 591 29.41 14.81 6.48
N GLN A 592 29.22 14.22 7.64
CA GLN A 592 30.22 13.94 8.64
C GLN A 592 30.18 12.46 9.01
N ILE A 593 31.28 11.74 8.76
CA ILE A 593 31.42 10.32 9.03
C ILE A 593 32.50 10.11 10.10
N GLN A 594 32.10 9.50 11.20
CA GLN A 594 32.98 9.16 12.33
C GLN A 594 33.32 7.68 12.26
N LEU A 595 34.59 7.34 12.04
CA LEU A 595 35.08 5.96 12.12
C LEU A 595 35.76 5.75 13.47
N ILE A 596 35.27 4.78 14.23
CA ILE A 596 35.71 4.51 15.60
C ILE A 596 35.97 3.01 15.75
N VAL A 597 36.96 2.61 16.54
CA VAL A 597 37.18 1.18 16.82
C VAL A 597 36.13 0.68 17.81
N SER A 598 36.02 1.34 18.96
CA SER A 598 35.03 1.08 20.01
C SER A 598 34.62 2.38 20.71
N ASP A 599 33.47 2.42 21.38
CA ASP A 599 33.00 3.65 22.04
C ASP A 599 33.93 4.14 23.17
N GLY A 600 34.81 3.27 23.70
CA GLY A 600 35.86 3.63 24.66
C GLY A 600 37.21 4.01 24.04
N SER A 601 37.30 4.14 22.72
CA SER A 601 38.57 4.46 22.04
C SER A 601 38.96 5.93 22.24
N GLU A 602 40.24 6.18 22.56
CA GLU A 602 40.79 7.53 22.72
C GLU A 602 40.98 8.29 21.38
N SER A 603 40.90 7.59 20.25
CA SER A 603 41.08 8.17 18.91
C SER A 603 39.97 7.76 17.95
N MET A 604 39.65 8.67 17.04
CA MET A 604 38.65 8.49 15.98
C MET A 604 39.12 9.17 14.69
N ILE A 605 38.66 8.66 13.54
CA ILE A 605 38.85 9.32 12.25
C ILE A 605 37.55 10.04 11.90
N LEU A 606 37.67 11.34 11.63
CA LEU A 606 36.56 12.16 11.17
C LEU A 606 36.73 12.49 9.69
N MET A 607 35.78 12.07 8.87
CA MET A 607 35.69 12.44 7.46
C MET A 607 34.58 13.47 7.27
N LYS A 608 34.92 14.61 6.70
CA LYS A 608 33.98 15.68 6.39
C LYS A 608 34.26 16.19 4.97
N THR A 609 33.22 16.41 4.20
CA THR A 609 33.29 16.98 2.85
C THR A 609 32.07 17.88 2.62
N PRO A 610 32.17 18.95 1.80
CA PRO A 610 31.01 19.80 1.50
C PRO A 610 29.87 19.06 0.81
N GLU A 611 30.18 18.10 -0.08
CA GLU A 611 29.18 17.35 -0.83
C GLU A 611 29.72 15.97 -1.24
N ILE A 612 28.83 14.96 -1.28
CA ILE A 612 29.03 13.68 -1.96
C ILE A 612 27.82 13.44 -2.86
N SER A 613 28.05 13.24 -4.15
CA SER A 613 26.97 13.01 -5.13
C SER A 613 27.18 11.69 -5.87
N LEU A 614 26.13 10.87 -5.91
CA LEU A 614 26.08 9.59 -6.61
C LEU A 614 25.04 9.67 -7.73
N ASN A 615 25.52 9.52 -8.96
CA ASN A 615 24.72 9.53 -10.19
C ASN A 615 24.50 8.09 -10.66
N VAL A 616 23.25 7.66 -10.79
CA VAL A 616 22.88 6.33 -11.32
C VAL A 616 22.18 6.51 -12.66
N LEU A 617 22.78 5.91 -13.69
CA LEU A 617 22.35 5.97 -15.08
C LEU A 617 22.04 4.56 -15.57
N SER A 618 20.93 4.39 -16.29
CA SER A 618 20.69 3.18 -17.10
C SER A 618 20.87 3.50 -18.58
N ILE A 619 21.23 2.49 -19.38
CA ILE A 619 21.51 2.60 -20.83
C ILE A 619 20.67 1.56 -21.56
#